data_AF-A0A2N5ED40-F1
#
_entry.id   AF-A0A2N5ED40-F1
#
_cell.length_a   1.000
_cell.length_b   1.000
_cell.length_c   1.000
_cell.angle_alpha   90.00
_cell.angle_beta   90.00
_cell.angle_gamma   90.00
#
_symmetry.space_group_name_H-M   'P 1'
#
loop_
_entity.id
_entity.type
_entity.pdbx_description
1 polymer ?
#
loop_
_entity_poly.entity_id
_entity_poly.type
_entity_poly.pdbx_seq_one_letter_code
_entity_poly.pdbx_strand_id
1 'polypeptide(L)'
;MENHASLEELTARIEVLEQREKSLTYASHAYQAIITTLLGAVDKPTRDRVIALVEQAHELAFNRAVNQGNTRQTTMIKGADEVAQRMFIFAQRDRHDND
;
A
#
# COMPACT_ATOMS: atom_id res chain seq x y z
N MET A 1 2.22 3.93 -41.43
CA MET A 1 3.10 2.79 -41.11
C MET A 1 2.94 2.53 -39.62
N GLU A 2 2.33 1.41 -39.28
CA GLU A 2 2.07 1.01 -37.90
C GLU A 2 3.37 0.81 -37.13
N ASN A 3 3.43 1.38 -35.93
CA ASN A 3 4.51 1.25 -34.97
C ASN A 3 4.59 -0.20 -34.47
N HIS A 4 5.33 -1.05 -35.19
CA HIS A 4 5.77 -2.34 -34.65
C HIS A 4 7.20 -2.17 -34.14
N ALA A 5 7.33 -1.97 -32.82
CA ALA A 5 8.60 -2.11 -32.13
C ALA A 5 9.16 -3.51 -32.42
N SER A 6 10.48 -3.62 -32.63
CA SER A 6 11.10 -4.92 -32.86
C SER A 6 10.93 -5.82 -31.63
N LEU A 7 10.97 -7.13 -31.82
CA LEU A 7 10.85 -8.08 -30.71
C LEU A 7 11.95 -7.83 -29.66
N GLU A 8 13.16 -7.49 -30.10
CA GLU A 8 14.28 -7.10 -29.22
C GLU A 8 13.99 -5.83 -28.41
N GLU A 9 13.39 -4.81 -29.03
CA GLU A 9 13.00 -3.56 -28.34
C GLU A 9 11.92 -3.81 -27.28
N LEU A 10 10.94 -4.66 -27.59
CA LEU A 10 9.90 -5.06 -26.65
C LEU A 10 10.48 -5.85 -25.47
N THR A 11 11.39 -6.78 -25.72
CA THR A 11 12.08 -7.55 -24.66
C THR A 11 12.88 -6.64 -23.75
N ALA A 12 13.69 -5.73 -24.31
CA ALA A 12 14.47 -4.78 -23.51
C ALA A 12 13.57 -3.87 -22.65
N ARG A 13 12.42 -3.46 -23.19
CA ARG A 13 11.44 -2.65 -22.44
C ARG A 13 10.79 -3.44 -21.31
N ILE A 14 10.50 -4.72 -21.50
CA ILE A 14 9.96 -5.61 -20.47
C ILE A 14 10.98 -5.75 -19.32
N GLU A 15 12.25 -6.02 -19.61
CA GLU A 15 13.29 -6.16 -18.57
C GLU A 15 13.41 -4.89 -17.71
N VAL A 16 13.36 -3.71 -18.33
CA VAL A 16 13.39 -2.44 -17.59
C VAL A 16 12.15 -2.29 -16.69
N LEU A 17 10.97 -2.69 -17.17
CA LEU A 17 9.73 -2.63 -16.38
C LEU A 17 9.76 -3.61 -15.21
N GLU A 18 10.22 -4.84 -15.42
CA GLU A 18 10.36 -5.84 -14.36
C GLU A 18 11.35 -5.40 -13.28
N GLN A 19 12.49 -4.82 -13.68
CA GLN A 19 13.47 -4.32 -12.72
C GLN A 19 12.91 -3.13 -11.93
N ARG A 20 12.13 -2.27 -12.57
CA ARG A 20 11.45 -1.17 -11.89
C ARG A 20 10.38 -1.68 -10.92
N GLU A 21 9.58 -2.66 -11.32
CA GLU A 21 8.59 -3.30 -10.45
C GLU A 21 9.25 -3.92 -9.22
N LYS A 22 10.35 -4.65 -9.40
CA LYS A 22 11.13 -5.24 -8.31
C LYS A 22 11.64 -4.18 -7.33
N SER A 23 12.18 -3.07 -7.84
CA SER A 23 12.63 -1.95 -7.01
C SER A 23 11.49 -1.31 -6.23
N LEU A 24 10.32 -1.13 -6.85
CA LEU A 24 9.16 -0.55 -6.18
C LEU A 24 8.61 -1.49 -5.10
N THR A 25 8.61 -2.79 -5.35
CA THR A 25 8.22 -3.82 -4.37
C THR A 25 9.13 -3.80 -3.15
N TYR A 26 10.46 -3.72 -3.33
CA TYR A 26 11.38 -3.61 -2.21
C TYR A 26 11.20 -2.33 -1.39
N ALA A 27 11.04 -1.18 -2.06
CA ALA A 27 10.74 0.06 -1.37
C ALA A 27 9.43 -0.01 -0.59
N SER A 28 8.37 -0.59 -1.17
CA SER A 28 7.08 -0.80 -0.53
C SER A 28 7.21 -1.66 0.74
N HIS A 29 7.90 -2.80 0.66
CA HIS A 29 8.14 -3.67 1.81
C HIS A 29 8.95 -2.98 2.91
N ALA A 30 9.98 -2.21 2.54
CA ALA A 30 10.78 -1.46 3.51
C ALA A 30 9.92 -0.43 4.27
N TYR A 31 9.08 0.34 3.57
CA TYR A 31 8.19 1.30 4.21
C TYR A 31 7.12 0.64 5.07
N GLN A 32 6.54 -0.49 4.63
CA GLN A 32 5.59 -1.27 5.44
C GLN A 32 6.23 -1.71 6.76
N ALA A 33 7.46 -2.24 6.71
CA ALA A 33 8.18 -2.64 7.91
C ALA A 33 8.45 -1.46 8.84
N ILE A 34 8.99 -0.36 8.31
CA ILE A 34 9.29 0.85 9.09
C ILE A 34 8.03 1.39 9.79
N ILE A 35 6.92 1.56 9.04
CA ILE A 35 5.69 2.11 9.60
C ILE A 35 5.10 1.16 10.66
N THR A 36 5.11 -0.16 10.41
CA THR A 36 4.61 -1.16 11.37
C THR A 36 5.42 -1.11 12.67
N THR A 37 6.76 -1.04 12.58
CA THR A 37 7.63 -0.91 13.76
C THR A 37 7.36 0.40 14.52
N LEU A 38 7.21 1.52 13.81
CA LEU A 38 6.86 2.80 14.45
C LEU A 38 5.51 2.73 15.18
N LEU A 39 4.49 2.12 14.56
CA LEU A 39 3.18 1.91 15.17
C LEU A 39 3.23 0.97 16.39
N GLY A 40 4.07 -0.06 16.37
CA GLY A 40 4.28 -0.94 17.52
C GLY A 40 4.99 -0.25 18.69
N ALA A 41 5.86 0.73 18.39
CA ALA A 41 6.64 1.45 19.39
C ALA A 41 5.85 2.51 20.17
N VAL A 42 4.79 3.09 19.60
CA VAL A 42 3.96 4.10 20.29
C VAL A 42 2.93 3.47 21.23
N ASP A 43 2.54 4.19 22.29
CA ASP A 43 1.56 3.70 23.27
C ASP A 43 0.21 3.30 22.64
N LYS A 44 -0.50 2.37 23.28
CA LYS A 44 -1.76 1.82 22.75
C LYS A 44 -2.79 2.90 22.40
N PRO A 45 -3.11 3.88 23.28
CA PRO A 45 -4.01 4.98 22.92
C PRO A 45 -3.59 5.75 21.67
N THR A 46 -2.30 6.10 21.54
CA THR A 46 -1.79 6.79 20.36
C THR A 46 -1.88 5.92 19.10
N ARG A 47 -1.50 4.65 19.18
CA ARG A 47 -1.58 3.70 18.07
C ARG A 47 -3.02 3.56 17.57
N ASP A 48 -3.96 3.31 18.48
CA ASP A 48 -5.37 3.09 18.15
C ASP A 48 -5.98 4.36 17.50
N ARG A 49 -5.55 5.56 17.95
CA ARG A 49 -5.93 6.82 17.32
C ARG A 49 -5.39 6.97 15.90
N VAL A 50 -4.13 6.60 15.67
CA VAL A 50 -3.53 6.65 14.31
C VAL A 50 -4.26 5.69 13.37
N ILE A 51 -4.57 4.48 13.83
CA ILE A 51 -5.31 3.48 13.05
C ILE A 51 -6.68 4.04 12.65
N ALA A 52 -7.45 4.57 13.60
CA ALA A 52 -8.76 5.17 13.33
C ALA A 52 -8.69 6.34 12.33
N LEU A 53 -7.65 7.17 12.41
CA LEU A 53 -7.45 8.27 11.45
C LEU A 53 -7.19 7.76 10.03
N VAL A 54 -6.42 6.68 9.88
CA VAL A 54 -6.16 6.07 8.57
C VAL A 54 -7.42 5.43 8.00
N GLU A 55 -8.18 4.69 8.82
CA GLU A 55 -9.47 4.11 8.44
C GLU A 55 -10.46 5.20 7.96
N GLN A 56 -10.56 6.31 8.70
CA GLN A 56 -11.42 7.43 8.32
C GLN A 56 -10.97 8.09 7.01
N ALA A 57 -9.66 8.32 6.85
CA ALA A 57 -9.11 8.88 5.63
C ALA A 57 -9.39 7.97 4.42
N HIS A 58 -9.32 6.66 4.64
CA HIS A 58 -9.63 5.65 3.64
C HIS A 58 -11.09 5.70 3.21
N GLU A 59 -12.01 5.67 4.17
CA GLU A 59 -13.45 5.75 3.92
C GLU A 59 -13.82 7.01 3.13
N LEU A 60 -13.26 8.16 3.52
CA LEU A 60 -13.47 9.43 2.81
C LEU A 60 -12.98 9.38 1.36
N ALA A 61 -11.77 8.83 1.14
CA ALA A 61 -11.22 8.69 -0.20
C ALA A 61 -12.04 7.72 -1.07
N PHE A 62 -12.47 6.60 -0.48
CA PHE A 62 -13.29 5.60 -1.14
C PHE A 62 -14.64 6.15 -1.57
N ASN A 63 -15.37 6.80 -0.64
CA ASN A 63 -16.65 7.41 -0.92
C ASN A 63 -16.54 8.48 -2.00
N ARG A 64 -15.46 9.28 -1.98
CA ARG A 64 -15.20 10.26 -3.04
C ARG A 64 -14.99 9.60 -4.40
N ALA A 65 -14.22 8.51 -4.48
CA ALA A 65 -13.97 7.79 -5.74
C ALA A 65 -15.24 7.13 -6.29
N VAL A 66 -16.07 6.55 -5.41
CA VAL A 66 -17.37 5.96 -5.76
C VAL A 66 -18.32 7.02 -6.29
N ASN A 67 -18.46 8.15 -5.60
CA ASN A 67 -19.33 9.24 -6.02
C ASN A 67 -18.93 9.87 -7.36
N GLN A 68 -17.65 9.74 -7.75
CA GLN A 68 -17.13 10.19 -9.04
C GLN A 68 -17.24 9.12 -10.15
N GLY A 69 -17.71 7.91 -9.84
CA GLY A 69 -17.73 6.80 -10.79
C GLY A 69 -16.33 6.33 -11.22
N ASN A 70 -15.29 6.61 -10.44
CA ASN A 70 -13.90 6.32 -10.81
C ASN A 70 -13.48 4.91 -10.35
N THR A 71 -13.89 3.88 -11.10
CA THR A 71 -13.65 2.47 -10.78
C THR A 71 -12.17 2.15 -10.56
N ARG A 72 -11.27 2.75 -11.36
CA ARG A 72 -9.82 2.53 -11.21
C ARG A 72 -9.33 3.03 -9.86
N GLN A 73 -9.73 4.23 -9.46
CA GLN A 73 -9.35 4.80 -8.17
C GLN A 73 -9.95 4.02 -7.01
N THR A 74 -11.21 3.59 -7.13
CA THR A 74 -11.87 2.70 -6.16
C THR A 74 -11.08 1.42 -5.93
N THR A 75 -10.61 0.75 -6.99
CA THR A 75 -9.79 -0.47 -6.87
C THR A 75 -8.43 -0.20 -6.24
N MET A 76 -7.76 0.89 -6.63
CA MET A 76 -6.47 1.27 -6.02
C MET A 76 -6.61 1.55 -4.53
N ILE A 77 -7.69 2.23 -4.14
CA ILE A 77 -8.00 2.50 -2.73
C ILE A 77 -8.19 1.18 -2.00
N LYS A 78 -9.08 0.28 -2.44
CA LYS A 78 -9.27 -1.04 -1.79
C LYS A 78 -7.96 -1.83 -1.58
N GLY A 79 -7.10 -1.88 -2.61
CA GLY A 79 -5.81 -2.57 -2.48
C GLY A 79 -4.88 -1.93 -1.44
N ALA A 80 -4.91 -0.60 -1.29
CA ALA A 80 -4.18 0.10 -0.25
C ALA A 80 -4.75 -0.18 1.16
N ASP A 81 -6.07 -0.39 1.29
CA ASP A 81 -6.70 -0.76 2.56
C ASP A 81 -6.17 -2.08 3.10
N GLU A 82 -6.14 -3.10 2.23
CA GLU A 82 -5.69 -4.44 2.60
C GLU A 82 -4.24 -4.44 3.11
N VAL A 83 -3.39 -3.58 2.54
CA VAL A 83 -2.02 -3.38 3.01
C VAL A 83 -2.01 -2.74 4.39
N ALA A 84 -2.77 -1.65 4.59
CA ALA A 84 -2.84 -0.93 5.85
C ALA A 84 -3.38 -1.83 6.99
N GLN A 85 -4.46 -2.58 6.73
CA GLN A 85 -5.02 -3.52 7.70
C GLN A 85 -4.02 -4.58 8.14
N ARG A 86 -3.23 -5.15 7.21
CA ARG A 86 -2.16 -6.09 7.59
C ARG A 86 -1.15 -5.44 8.52
N MET A 87 -0.69 -4.23 8.22
CA MET A 87 0.25 -3.49 9.06
C MET A 87 -0.33 -3.23 10.46
N PHE A 88 -1.61 -2.88 10.55
CA PHE A 88 -2.29 -2.65 11.83
C PHE A 88 -2.39 -3.91 12.69
N ILE A 89 -2.73 -5.04 12.08
CA ILE A 89 -2.77 -6.35 12.78
C ILE A 89 -1.40 -6.68 13.37
N PHE A 90 -0.31 -6.50 12.62
CA PHE A 90 1.04 -6.75 13.13
C PHE A 90 1.41 -5.79 14.28
N ALA A 91 1.19 -4.48 14.11
CA ALA A 91 1.52 -3.49 15.12
C ALA A 91 0.72 -3.64 16.44
N GLN A 92 -0.44 -4.29 16.38
CA GLN A 92 -1.24 -4.63 17.56
C GLN A 92 -0.77 -5.93 18.24
N ARG A 93 -0.27 -6.92 17.49
CA ARG A 93 0.21 -8.21 18.02
C ARG A 93 1.49 -8.10 18.86
N ASP A 94 2.44 -7.25 18.47
CA ASP A 94 3.74 -7.08 19.18
C ASP A 94 3.61 -6.64 20.66
N ARG A 95 2.42 -6.23 21.12
CA ARG A 95 2.15 -5.91 22.52
C ARG A 95 1.27 -6.91 23.25
N HIS A 96 0.59 -7.80 22.54
CA HIS A 96 -0.27 -8.80 23.20
C HIS A 96 0.54 -9.89 23.90
N ASP A 97 1.81 -10.07 23.51
CA ASP A 97 2.74 -11.05 24.10
C ASP A 97 3.57 -10.47 25.27
N ASN A 98 3.38 -9.20 25.63
CA ASN A 98 4.14 -8.51 26.68
C ASN A 98 3.30 -8.06 27.90
N ASP A 99 2.01 -8.44 27.94
CA ASP A 99 1.12 -8.33 29.12
C ASP A 99 0.93 -9.71 29.77
#